data_AF-A0A673FKK1-F1
#
_entry.id   AF-A0A673FKK1-F1
#
_cell.length_a   1.000
_cell.length_b   1.000
_cell.length_c   1.000
_cell.angle_alpha   90.00
_cell.angle_beta   90.00
_cell.angle_gamma   90.00
#
_symmetry.space_group_name_H-M   'P 1'
#
loop_
_entity.id
_entity.type
_entity.pdbx_description
1 polymer ?
#
loop_
_entity_poly.entity_id
_entity_poly.type
_entity_poly.pdbx_seq_one_letter_code
_entity_poly.pdbx_strand_id
1 'polypeptide(L)'
;MTKQTYEAMKTHLEHDLRRQHVCFMEAKAFQQLYFSLSMEHKISELHQRAVNEALQSKNGHLDLFLRFLLGLSVKSHQILLQGLMKQTRSSSDSNERTVEFIKKKIRTTCSPEKSINLFHCLNELGDHSLVEEIQQYLRSGRITEAKLSSSQWSAVAFVLLTSEKKLEEFKLNEFVGAENKADHVLQKLLPVIKEYRTAELSDCGITDEGCAALASALISNPSHLRELALSQNKLGDSGVMRLSSGLENPLCKLEILRLCKCGVTDEGCAALASALRSNPSHLRDLDLSRNNLKDFGVKLICAELKNPDCKLEILGLSRCGITIEGCAALASALISNPSHLRQLDLTRNRLGDSGCELFTALLDSPHYKLETLHIYRYPMTFSSFPGPKFPHRYPHRRHTLTE
;
A
#
# COMPACT_ATOMS: atom_id res chain seq x y z
N MET A 1 37.07 28.36 16.98
CA MET A 1 35.82 29.00 17.45
C MET A 1 36.14 29.90 18.62
N THR A 2 35.89 31.20 18.51
CA THR A 2 36.03 32.13 19.65
C THR A 2 34.90 31.90 20.63
N LYS A 3 35.13 32.18 21.93
CA LYS A 3 34.16 32.05 23.03
C LYS A 3 32.82 32.75 22.72
N GLN A 4 32.86 33.77 21.86
CA GLN A 4 31.71 34.52 21.37
C GLN A 4 30.85 33.74 20.36
N THR A 5 31.46 32.98 19.43
CA THR A 5 30.75 32.05 18.55
C THR A 5 30.10 30.88 19.31
N TYR A 6 30.71 30.45 20.42
CA TYR A 6 30.16 29.39 21.29
C TYR A 6 28.92 29.85 22.05
N GLU A 7 28.96 31.02 22.68
CA GLU A 7 27.77 31.58 23.35
C GLU A 7 26.69 31.95 22.34
N ALA A 8 27.04 32.40 21.12
CA ALA A 8 26.06 32.65 20.06
C ALA A 8 25.35 31.36 19.63
N MET A 9 26.07 30.25 19.43
CA MET A 9 25.46 28.95 19.06
C MET A 9 24.61 28.37 20.19
N LYS A 10 25.08 28.47 21.44
CA LYS A 10 24.34 28.05 22.63
C LYS A 10 23.06 28.86 22.80
N THR A 11 23.13 30.18 22.65
CA THR A 11 21.97 31.08 22.75
C THR A 11 21.01 30.85 21.57
N HIS A 12 21.50 30.52 20.38
CA HIS A 12 20.65 30.19 19.23
C HIS A 12 19.90 28.85 19.42
N LEU A 13 20.58 27.82 19.92
CA LEU A 13 19.95 26.56 20.31
C LEU A 13 18.94 26.75 21.45
N GLU A 14 19.27 27.54 22.47
CA GLU A 14 18.38 27.87 23.59
C GLU A 14 17.19 28.76 23.17
N HIS A 15 17.36 29.59 22.14
CA HIS A 15 16.30 30.43 21.56
C HIS A 15 15.35 29.63 20.66
N ASP A 16 15.88 28.70 19.84
CA ASP A 16 15.09 27.77 19.04
C ASP A 16 14.31 26.78 19.92
N LEU A 17 14.87 26.39 21.08
CA LEU A 17 14.17 25.63 22.12
C LEU A 17 12.97 26.39 22.74
N ARG A 18 12.91 27.72 22.65
CA ARG A 18 11.81 28.54 23.22
C ARG A 18 10.70 28.86 22.23
N ARG A 19 10.91 28.76 20.91
CA ARG A 19 9.90 29.02 19.89
C ARG A 19 9.42 27.71 19.23
N GLN A 20 8.52 27.04 19.93
CA GLN A 20 7.50 26.12 19.43
C GLN A 20 7.93 24.78 18.76
N HIS A 21 7.53 23.70 19.46
CA HIS A 21 7.27 22.32 19.00
C HIS A 21 8.36 21.23 19.01
N VAL A 22 9.39 21.33 19.87
CA VAL A 22 10.13 20.14 20.33
C VAL A 22 10.43 20.27 21.84
N CYS A 23 9.47 19.88 22.68
CA CYS A 23 9.61 19.82 24.15
C CYS A 23 9.28 18.35 24.53
N PHE A 24 10.14 17.53 25.11
CA PHE A 24 10.90 17.67 26.35
C PHE A 24 12.12 16.72 26.26
N MET A 25 13.34 17.25 26.22
CA MET A 25 14.51 16.47 26.64
C MET A 25 14.82 16.91 28.07
N GLU A 26 14.59 16.02 29.04
CA GLU A 26 14.90 16.32 30.44
C GLU A 26 16.38 16.69 30.58
N ALA A 27 16.64 17.83 31.21
CA ALA A 27 17.97 18.30 31.56
C ALA A 27 18.84 17.22 32.23
N LYS A 28 18.22 16.23 32.90
CA LYS A 28 18.89 15.05 33.44
C LYS A 28 19.64 14.22 32.40
N ALA A 29 19.04 13.92 31.24
CA ALA A 29 19.70 13.13 30.20
C ALA A 29 20.94 13.85 29.66
N PHE A 30 20.84 15.17 29.48
CA PHE A 30 21.97 16.01 29.07
C PHE A 30 23.04 16.11 30.15
N GLN A 31 22.64 16.19 31.42
CA GLN A 31 23.55 16.24 32.57
C GLN A 31 24.25 14.89 32.80
N GLN A 32 23.57 13.76 32.55
CA GLN A 32 24.15 12.41 32.52
C GLN A 32 25.12 12.24 31.35
N LEU A 33 24.77 12.76 30.16
CA LEU A 33 25.66 12.74 29.01
C LEU A 33 26.91 13.57 29.27
N TYR A 34 26.77 14.79 29.80
CA TYR A 34 27.88 15.66 30.19
C TYR A 34 28.76 15.01 31.26
N PHE A 35 28.17 14.39 32.28
CA PHE A 35 28.90 13.65 33.31
C PHE A 35 29.65 12.44 32.70
N SER A 36 29.02 11.72 31.78
CA SER A 36 29.63 10.57 31.09
C SER A 36 30.73 10.98 30.10
N LEU A 37 30.60 12.14 29.45
CA LEU A 37 31.62 12.75 28.59
C LEU A 37 32.80 13.33 29.40
N SER A 38 32.58 13.64 30.69
CA SER A 38 33.62 14.17 31.60
C SER A 38 34.54 13.10 32.19
N MET A 39 34.17 11.83 32.07
CA MET A 39 35.00 10.68 32.47
C MET A 39 35.81 10.18 31.28
N GLU A 40 37.03 9.71 31.48
CA GLU A 40 37.93 9.13 30.46
C GLU A 40 37.42 7.78 29.89
N HIS A 41 36.16 7.71 29.51
CA HIS A 41 35.56 6.53 28.90
C HIS A 41 35.68 6.59 27.37
N LYS A 42 35.87 5.43 26.75
CA LYS A 42 35.89 5.33 25.28
C LYS A 42 34.51 5.69 24.75
N ILE A 43 34.44 6.42 23.63
CA ILE A 43 33.19 6.80 22.95
C ILE A 43 32.25 5.60 22.75
N SER A 44 32.80 4.43 22.44
CA SER A 44 32.04 3.19 22.29
C SER A 44 31.26 2.79 23.54
N GLU A 45 31.79 3.03 24.75
CA GLU A 45 31.11 2.72 26.02
C GLU A 45 29.94 3.68 26.28
N LEU A 46 30.11 4.97 25.95
CA LEU A 46 29.03 5.94 26.00
C LEU A 46 27.88 5.54 25.07
N HIS A 47 28.20 5.21 23.81
CA HIS A 47 27.20 4.73 22.85
C HIS A 47 26.48 3.48 23.35
N GLN A 48 27.21 2.49 23.88
CA GLN A 48 26.60 1.25 24.39
C GLN A 48 25.64 1.52 25.57
N ARG A 49 26.00 2.44 26.49
CA ARG A 49 25.09 2.86 27.57
C ARG A 49 23.85 3.55 27.01
N ALA A 50 24.01 4.51 26.09
CA ALA A 50 22.90 5.21 25.46
C ALA A 50 21.94 4.25 24.72
N VAL A 51 22.47 3.27 23.98
CA VAL A 51 21.68 2.21 23.33
C VAL A 51 20.89 1.41 24.38
N ASN A 52 21.51 1.00 25.48
CA ASN A 52 20.82 0.24 26.53
C ASN A 52 19.70 1.07 27.20
N GLU A 53 19.95 2.35 27.50
CA GLU A 53 18.96 3.24 28.10
C GLU A 53 17.78 3.49 27.15
N ALA A 54 18.03 3.72 25.86
CA ALA A 54 16.98 3.85 24.87
C ALA A 54 16.14 2.56 24.75
N LEU A 55 16.79 1.38 24.77
CA LEU A 55 16.09 0.10 24.77
C LEU A 55 15.29 -0.17 26.05
N GLN A 56 15.64 0.43 27.19
CA GLN A 56 14.86 0.35 28.43
C GLN A 56 13.71 1.36 28.48
N SER A 57 13.75 2.39 27.64
CA SER A 57 12.66 3.36 27.52
C SER A 57 11.35 2.68 27.16
N LYS A 58 10.27 3.11 27.82
CA LYS A 58 8.91 2.57 27.62
C LYS A 58 8.23 3.15 26.39
N ASN A 59 8.52 4.40 26.03
CA ASN A 59 7.82 5.15 24.98
C ASN A 59 8.76 5.65 23.87
N GLY A 60 10.01 5.16 23.82
CA GLY A 60 10.96 5.53 22.77
C GLY A 60 11.42 6.99 22.79
N HIS A 61 11.18 7.75 23.87
CA HIS A 61 11.55 9.18 23.93
C HIS A 61 13.06 9.45 23.74
N LEU A 62 13.92 8.45 23.95
CA LEU A 62 15.37 8.54 23.75
C LEU A 62 15.80 8.14 22.34
N ASP A 63 14.90 7.68 21.47
CA ASP A 63 15.24 7.10 20.18
C ASP A 63 15.87 8.12 19.24
N LEU A 64 15.24 9.29 19.12
CA LEU A 64 15.76 10.39 18.29
C LEU A 64 17.08 10.91 18.85
N PHE A 65 17.17 11.02 20.18
CA PHE A 65 18.40 11.44 20.85
C PHE A 65 19.55 10.47 20.57
N LEU A 66 19.28 9.16 20.66
CA LEU A 66 20.26 8.12 20.36
C LEU A 66 20.76 8.23 18.91
N ARG A 67 19.86 8.39 17.94
CA ARG A 67 20.23 8.58 16.53
C ARG A 67 21.14 9.80 16.35
N PHE A 68 20.76 10.92 16.95
CA PHE A 68 21.55 12.15 16.91
C PHE A 68 22.95 11.95 17.53
N LEU A 69 23.02 11.34 18.72
CA LEU A 69 24.28 11.05 19.40
C LEU A 69 25.21 10.18 18.53
N LEU A 70 24.67 9.15 17.89
CA LEU A 70 25.43 8.26 17.02
C LEU A 70 25.86 8.97 15.72
N GLY A 71 24.99 9.76 15.10
CA GLY A 71 25.31 10.52 13.89
C GLY A 71 26.45 11.55 14.10
N LEU A 72 26.52 12.14 15.30
CA LEU A 72 27.62 13.02 15.72
C LEU A 72 28.98 12.30 15.79
N SER A 73 28.98 10.99 16.02
CA SER A 73 30.21 10.20 16.16
C SER A 73 30.88 9.83 14.84
N VAL A 74 30.24 10.11 13.70
CA VAL A 74 30.79 9.81 12.36
C VAL A 74 31.90 10.80 12.00
N LYS A 75 32.95 10.32 11.31
CA LYS A 75 34.16 11.10 10.97
C LYS A 75 33.86 12.46 10.30
N SER A 76 32.83 12.53 9.46
CA SER A 76 32.37 13.75 8.79
C SER A 76 31.92 14.84 9.76
N HIS A 77 31.38 14.47 10.92
CA HIS A 77 30.89 15.40 11.96
C HIS A 77 31.88 15.62 13.10
N GLN A 78 32.89 14.76 13.24
CA GLN A 78 33.90 14.89 14.31
C GLN A 78 34.79 16.13 14.19
N ILE A 79 34.98 16.67 12.99
CA ILE A 79 35.68 17.96 12.79
C ILE A 79 34.99 19.08 13.58
N LEU A 80 33.65 19.02 13.70
CA LEU A 80 32.86 19.99 14.47
C LEU A 80 32.97 19.77 16.00
N LEU A 81 33.32 18.55 16.43
CA LEU A 81 33.36 18.14 17.84
C LEU A 81 34.78 18.09 18.44
N GLN A 82 35.83 18.31 17.66
CA GLN A 82 37.22 18.36 18.16
C GLN A 82 37.43 19.37 19.31
N GLY A 83 36.58 20.40 19.42
CA GLY A 83 36.59 21.34 20.54
C GLY A 83 35.98 20.80 21.85
N LEU A 84 35.11 19.78 21.77
CA LEU A 84 34.39 19.18 22.90
C LEU A 84 35.01 17.84 23.35
N MET A 85 35.61 17.08 22.43
CA MET A 85 36.18 15.76 22.70
C MET A 85 37.69 15.76 22.51
N LYS A 86 38.44 15.91 23.61
CA LYS A 86 39.89 15.65 23.63
C LYS A 86 40.14 14.13 23.67
N GLN A 87 39.99 13.42 22.55
CA GLN A 87 40.46 12.02 22.51
C GLN A 87 41.34 11.66 21.31
N THR A 88 42.45 11.04 21.71
CA THR A 88 43.54 10.38 20.99
C THR A 88 43.23 8.87 20.82
N ARG A 89 42.54 8.50 19.74
CA ARG A 89 42.63 7.20 19.02
C ARG A 89 41.61 7.22 17.88
N SER A 90 41.91 6.54 16.78
CA SER A 90 41.08 6.54 15.56
C SER A 90 39.63 6.19 15.89
N SER A 91 38.73 7.12 15.62
CA SER A 91 37.28 6.98 15.82
C SER A 91 36.63 5.84 15.02
N SER A 92 37.33 5.25 14.06
CA SER A 92 36.87 4.05 13.34
C SER A 92 36.66 2.87 14.30
N ASP A 93 37.64 2.59 15.16
CA ASP A 93 37.63 1.41 16.03
C ASP A 93 36.53 1.49 17.10
N SER A 94 36.16 2.69 17.54
CA SER A 94 35.05 2.89 18.47
C SER A 94 33.69 2.68 17.82
N ASN A 95 33.53 3.14 16.57
CA ASN A 95 32.26 3.03 15.86
C ASN A 95 32.00 1.59 15.40
N GLU A 96 33.02 0.87 14.94
CA GLU A 96 32.91 -0.57 14.62
C GLU A 96 32.43 -1.39 15.82
N ARG A 97 32.97 -1.13 17.02
CA ARG A 97 32.49 -1.79 18.25
C ARG A 97 31.05 -1.44 18.60
N THR A 98 30.63 -0.19 18.36
CA THR A 98 29.24 0.22 18.56
C THR A 98 28.32 -0.45 17.55
N VAL A 99 28.71 -0.54 16.28
CA VAL A 99 27.97 -1.21 15.20
C VAL A 99 27.74 -2.69 15.54
N GLU A 100 28.79 -3.43 15.91
CA GLU A 100 28.65 -4.85 16.27
C GLU A 100 27.77 -5.05 17.52
N PHE A 101 27.85 -4.12 18.48
CA PHE A 101 26.96 -4.13 19.63
C PHE A 101 25.49 -3.92 19.23
N ILE A 102 25.21 -2.96 18.34
CA ILE A 102 23.85 -2.69 17.84
C ILE A 102 23.33 -3.90 17.06
N LYS A 103 24.11 -4.51 16.16
CA LYS A 103 23.74 -5.73 15.43
C LYS A 103 23.38 -6.86 16.39
N LYS A 104 24.15 -7.06 17.46
CA LYS A 104 23.83 -8.03 18.52
C LYS A 104 22.50 -7.69 19.20
N LYS A 105 22.24 -6.41 19.50
CA LYS A 105 20.99 -5.97 20.12
C LYS A 105 19.78 -6.18 19.22
N ILE A 106 19.89 -5.93 17.91
CA ILE A 106 18.82 -6.21 16.93
C ILE A 106 18.46 -7.69 16.96
N ARG A 107 19.46 -8.59 16.95
CA ARG A 107 19.24 -10.05 17.00
C ARG A 107 18.58 -10.54 18.29
N THR A 108 18.73 -9.81 19.40
CA THR A 108 18.14 -10.18 20.71
C THR A 108 16.84 -9.44 21.06
N THR A 109 16.50 -8.37 20.34
CA THR A 109 15.37 -7.51 20.69
C THR A 109 14.07 -8.08 20.16
N CYS A 110 13.07 -8.26 21.04
CA CYS A 110 11.74 -8.75 20.66
C CYS A 110 10.72 -7.66 20.31
N SER A 111 11.07 -6.36 20.48
CA SER A 111 10.18 -5.23 20.14
C SER A 111 10.43 -4.75 18.70
N PRO A 112 9.41 -4.75 17.84
CA PRO A 112 9.41 -4.13 16.51
C PRO A 112 9.95 -2.70 16.48
N GLU A 113 9.42 -1.85 17.36
CA GLU A 113 9.69 -0.41 17.40
C GLU A 113 11.16 -0.16 17.76
N LYS A 114 11.66 -0.89 18.76
CA LYS A 114 13.05 -0.83 19.19
C LYS A 114 13.99 -1.38 18.12
N SER A 115 13.61 -2.47 17.45
CA SER A 115 14.38 -3.02 16.33
C SER A 115 14.55 -1.99 15.21
N ILE A 116 13.46 -1.34 14.79
CA ILE A 116 13.47 -0.26 13.78
C ILE A 116 14.38 0.89 14.23
N ASN A 117 14.29 1.31 15.49
CA ASN A 117 15.16 2.36 16.00
C ASN A 117 16.66 2.00 15.89
N LEU A 118 17.01 0.75 16.21
CA LEU A 118 18.38 0.27 16.08
C LEU A 118 18.85 0.18 14.62
N PHE A 119 17.95 -0.13 13.67
CA PHE A 119 18.27 -0.06 12.24
C PHE A 119 18.58 1.38 11.80
N HIS A 120 17.80 2.37 12.25
CA HIS A 120 18.14 3.77 12.03
C HIS A 120 19.50 4.13 12.64
N CYS A 121 19.81 3.63 13.83
CA CYS A 121 21.12 3.85 14.47
C CYS A 121 22.28 3.29 13.63
N LEU A 122 22.13 2.12 13.00
CA LEU A 122 23.13 1.59 12.06
C LEU A 122 23.28 2.50 10.84
N ASN A 123 22.16 2.98 10.29
CA ASN A 123 22.14 3.89 9.15
C ASN A 123 22.86 5.22 9.46
N GLU A 124 22.63 5.81 10.65
CA GLU A 124 23.35 7.01 11.11
C GLU A 124 24.86 6.78 11.24
N LEU A 125 25.29 5.57 11.58
CA LEU A 125 26.70 5.18 11.64
C LEU A 125 27.29 4.83 10.26
N GLY A 126 26.48 4.84 9.20
CA GLY A 126 26.87 4.47 7.84
C GLY A 126 27.10 2.96 7.64
N ASP A 127 26.60 2.10 8.54
CA ASP A 127 26.65 0.64 8.35
C ASP A 127 25.35 0.16 7.66
N HIS A 128 25.49 -0.24 6.40
CA HIS A 128 24.40 -0.83 5.61
C HIS A 128 24.52 -2.35 5.45
N SER A 129 25.50 -2.98 6.12
CA SER A 129 25.82 -4.40 5.93
C SER A 129 24.65 -5.34 6.25
N LEU A 130 23.90 -5.03 7.31
CA LEU A 130 22.72 -5.83 7.69
C LEU A 130 21.55 -5.62 6.72
N VAL A 131 21.41 -4.42 6.16
CA VAL A 131 20.43 -4.12 5.11
C VAL A 131 20.76 -4.92 3.85
N GLU A 132 22.02 -4.95 3.44
CA GLU A 132 22.50 -5.74 2.31
C GLU A 132 22.29 -7.24 2.53
N GLU A 133 22.55 -7.76 3.72
CA GLU A 133 22.30 -9.17 4.09
C GLU A 133 20.81 -9.53 3.93
N ILE A 134 19.92 -8.69 4.47
CA ILE A 134 18.46 -8.90 4.35
C ILE A 134 18.03 -8.78 2.89
N GLN A 135 18.54 -7.82 2.13
CA GLN A 135 18.23 -7.70 0.70
C GLN A 135 18.68 -8.91 -0.10
N GLN A 136 19.87 -9.47 0.19
CA GLN A 136 20.33 -10.72 -0.43
C GLN A 136 19.42 -11.89 -0.05
N TYR A 137 19.01 -11.95 1.22
CA TYR A 137 18.07 -12.96 1.70
C TYR A 137 16.71 -12.88 0.98
N LEU A 138 16.16 -11.68 0.80
CA LEU A 138 14.93 -11.43 0.03
C LEU A 138 15.09 -11.84 -1.44
N ARG A 139 16.19 -11.46 -2.10
CA ARG A 139 16.47 -11.84 -3.49
C ARG A 139 16.61 -13.35 -3.69
N SER A 140 17.00 -14.08 -2.64
CA SER A 140 17.13 -15.53 -2.69
C SER A 140 15.80 -16.28 -2.62
N GLY A 141 14.69 -15.59 -2.30
CA GLY A 141 13.36 -16.19 -2.15
C GLY A 141 13.17 -17.03 -0.88
N ARG A 142 14.21 -17.20 -0.05
CA ARG A 142 14.18 -18.03 1.18
C ARG A 142 13.21 -17.54 2.24
N ILE A 143 12.69 -16.31 2.12
CA ILE A 143 11.74 -15.75 3.08
C ILE A 143 10.42 -16.52 3.13
N THR A 144 10.00 -17.16 2.03
CA THR A 144 8.75 -17.95 1.99
C THR A 144 8.86 -19.24 2.81
N GLU A 145 10.08 -19.76 2.99
CA GLU A 145 10.37 -21.00 3.70
C GLU A 145 10.65 -20.78 5.20
N ALA A 146 10.96 -19.54 5.59
CA ALA A 146 11.38 -19.24 6.95
C ALA A 146 10.27 -18.66 7.82
N LYS A 147 10.13 -19.21 9.02
CA LYS A 147 9.29 -18.62 10.07
C LYS A 147 9.99 -17.42 10.71
N LEU A 148 9.54 -16.22 10.36
CA LEU A 148 10.09 -14.98 10.91
C LEU A 148 9.34 -14.53 12.17
N SER A 149 10.10 -14.06 13.16
CA SER A 149 9.59 -13.34 14.34
C SER A 149 9.09 -11.94 13.99
N SER A 150 8.34 -11.30 14.91
CA SER A 150 7.83 -9.94 14.69
C SER A 150 8.95 -8.91 14.47
N SER A 151 10.06 -9.02 15.18
CA SER A 151 11.22 -8.13 15.00
C SER A 151 11.90 -8.33 13.65
N GLN A 152 11.95 -9.57 13.15
CA GLN A 152 12.49 -9.88 11.82
C GLN A 152 11.58 -9.34 10.71
N TRP A 153 10.26 -9.47 10.84
CA TRP A 153 9.32 -8.80 9.92
C TRP A 153 9.47 -7.28 9.93
N SER A 154 9.75 -6.68 11.09
CA SER A 154 10.02 -5.25 11.20
C SER A 154 11.32 -4.85 10.50
N ALA A 155 12.34 -5.71 10.56
CA ALA A 155 13.57 -5.55 9.80
C ALA A 155 13.31 -5.61 8.29
N VAL A 156 12.50 -6.57 7.82
CA VAL A 156 12.09 -6.67 6.42
C VAL A 156 11.34 -5.41 5.99
N ALA A 157 10.36 -4.94 6.79
CA ALA A 157 9.63 -3.72 6.50
C ALA A 157 10.54 -2.49 6.43
N PHE A 158 11.48 -2.34 7.36
CA PHE A 158 12.47 -1.28 7.33
C PHE A 158 13.30 -1.30 6.04
N VAL A 159 13.82 -2.47 5.65
CA VAL A 159 14.64 -2.63 4.45
C VAL A 159 13.86 -2.31 3.18
N LEU A 160 12.56 -2.68 3.13
CA LEU A 160 11.69 -2.36 2.00
C LEU A 160 11.39 -0.86 1.90
N LEU A 161 11.16 -0.19 3.03
CA LEU A 161 10.84 1.25 3.09
C LEU A 161 12.05 2.18 2.89
N THR A 162 13.24 1.70 3.22
CA THR A 162 14.50 2.46 3.08
C THR A 162 15.24 2.17 1.78
N SER A 163 14.70 1.27 0.95
CA SER A 163 15.27 1.00 -0.36
C SER A 163 15.05 2.21 -1.29
N GLU A 164 16.08 2.61 -2.03
CA GLU A 164 15.99 3.65 -3.06
C GLU A 164 15.16 3.23 -4.30
N LYS A 165 14.57 2.02 -4.28
CA LYS A 165 13.71 1.54 -5.35
C LYS A 165 12.41 2.33 -5.41
N LYS A 166 11.95 2.59 -6.63
CA LYS A 166 10.61 3.14 -6.85
C LYS A 166 9.57 2.15 -6.32
N LEU A 167 8.68 2.64 -5.46
CA LEU A 167 7.58 1.89 -4.85
C LEU A 167 6.41 1.74 -5.85
N GLU A 168 6.66 1.09 -6.98
CA GLU A 168 5.66 0.93 -8.05
C GLU A 168 4.72 -0.23 -7.76
N GLU A 169 5.24 -1.44 -7.58
CA GLU A 169 4.44 -2.66 -7.42
C GLU A 169 4.94 -3.50 -6.24
N PHE A 170 4.05 -3.82 -5.30
CA PHE A 170 4.27 -4.74 -4.20
C PHE A 170 3.58 -6.08 -4.48
N LYS A 171 4.31 -7.19 -4.35
CA LYS A 171 3.79 -8.54 -4.57
C LYS A 171 3.81 -9.34 -3.28
N LEU A 172 2.64 -9.66 -2.73
CA LEU A 172 2.57 -10.36 -1.45
C LEU A 172 3.01 -11.82 -1.56
N ASN A 173 2.81 -12.45 -2.72
CA ASN A 173 3.21 -13.84 -2.97
C ASN A 173 4.73 -14.08 -2.82
N GLU A 174 5.57 -13.04 -2.92
CA GLU A 174 7.02 -13.11 -2.66
C GLU A 174 7.35 -13.40 -1.18
N PHE A 175 6.39 -13.20 -0.28
CA PHE A 175 6.56 -13.32 1.17
C PHE A 175 5.70 -14.43 1.79
N VAL A 176 4.73 -14.94 1.05
CA VAL A 176 3.79 -15.97 1.50
C VAL A 176 4.38 -17.35 1.23
N GLY A 177 4.25 -18.25 2.20
CA GLY A 177 4.70 -19.62 2.08
C GLY A 177 4.13 -20.50 3.18
N ALA A 178 4.64 -21.72 3.32
CA ALA A 178 4.07 -22.72 4.25
C ALA A 178 4.00 -22.23 5.71
N GLU A 179 5.03 -21.51 6.16
CA GLU A 179 5.13 -20.97 7.52
C GLU A 179 4.51 -19.57 7.67
N ASN A 180 4.22 -18.89 6.54
CA ASN A 180 3.87 -17.48 6.48
C ASN A 180 2.53 -17.30 5.75
N LYS A 181 1.42 -17.40 6.50
CA LYS A 181 0.07 -17.16 5.97
C LYS A 181 -0.10 -15.73 5.50
N ALA A 182 -0.87 -15.53 4.43
CA ALA A 182 -1.02 -14.23 3.77
C ALA A 182 -1.54 -13.12 4.69
N ASP A 183 -2.60 -13.34 5.47
CA ASP A 183 -3.12 -12.31 6.37
C ASP A 183 -2.11 -11.89 7.44
N HIS A 184 -1.31 -12.85 7.94
CA HIS A 184 -0.24 -12.54 8.90
C HIS A 184 0.86 -11.70 8.25
N VAL A 185 1.34 -12.09 7.07
CA VAL A 185 2.35 -11.33 6.31
C VAL A 185 1.83 -9.94 5.96
N LEU A 186 0.59 -9.87 5.49
CA LEU A 186 -0.10 -8.63 5.15
C LEU A 186 -0.14 -7.68 6.35
N GLN A 187 -0.52 -8.16 7.54
CA GLN A 187 -0.51 -7.33 8.75
C GLN A 187 0.90 -6.83 9.10
N LYS A 188 1.92 -7.68 8.94
CA LYS A 188 3.31 -7.30 9.23
C LYS A 188 3.87 -6.29 8.22
N LEU A 189 3.45 -6.37 6.96
CA LEU A 189 3.93 -5.53 5.87
C LEU A 189 2.94 -4.42 5.49
N LEU A 190 1.85 -4.23 6.24
CA LEU A 190 0.88 -3.16 6.01
C LEU A 190 1.53 -1.76 5.94
N PRO A 191 2.53 -1.42 6.77
CA PRO A 191 3.24 -0.14 6.66
C PRO A 191 4.01 0.02 5.35
N VAL A 192 4.39 -1.09 4.71
CA VAL A 192 5.07 -1.11 3.41
C VAL A 192 4.04 -0.95 2.30
N ILE A 193 3.00 -1.78 2.29
CA ILE A 193 1.98 -1.86 1.24
C ILE A 193 1.32 -0.50 0.98
N LYS A 194 1.04 0.27 2.04
CA LYS A 194 0.41 1.59 1.92
C LYS A 194 1.27 2.64 1.20
N GLU A 195 2.58 2.43 1.11
CA GLU A 195 3.52 3.35 0.44
C GLU A 195 3.73 2.99 -1.04
N TYR A 196 3.27 1.81 -1.49
CA TYR A 196 3.33 1.39 -2.89
C TYR A 196 2.13 1.91 -3.67
N ARG A 197 2.34 2.15 -4.96
CA ARG A 197 1.26 2.52 -5.88
C ARG A 197 0.33 1.35 -6.19
N THR A 198 0.89 0.17 -6.41
CA THR A 198 0.16 -1.05 -6.78
C THR A 198 0.45 -2.15 -5.78
N ALA A 199 -0.60 -2.84 -5.31
CA ALA A 199 -0.51 -4.03 -4.47
C ALA A 199 -1.14 -5.23 -5.20
N GLU A 200 -0.30 -6.17 -5.59
CA GLU A 200 -0.68 -7.45 -6.19
C GLU A 200 -0.76 -8.53 -5.09
N LEU A 201 -1.99 -8.85 -4.70
CA LEU A 201 -2.34 -9.77 -3.62
C LEU A 201 -3.21 -10.94 -4.14
N SER A 202 -3.31 -11.12 -5.46
CA SER A 202 -4.14 -12.17 -6.06
C SER A 202 -3.59 -13.55 -5.73
N ASP A 203 -4.49 -14.52 -5.55
CA ASP A 203 -4.17 -15.93 -5.28
C ASP A 203 -3.18 -16.14 -4.11
N CYS A 204 -3.22 -15.26 -3.11
CA CYS A 204 -2.36 -15.35 -1.93
C CYS A 204 -3.02 -16.08 -0.75
N GLY A 205 -4.34 -16.33 -0.80
CA GLY A 205 -5.10 -16.89 0.30
C GLY A 205 -5.50 -15.85 1.36
N ILE A 206 -5.73 -14.60 0.92
CA ILE A 206 -6.28 -13.53 1.78
C ILE A 206 -7.71 -13.87 2.21
N THR A 207 -8.04 -13.58 3.46
CA THR A 207 -9.39 -13.74 4.03
C THR A 207 -10.03 -12.39 4.38
N ASP A 208 -11.19 -12.42 5.03
CA ASP A 208 -11.86 -11.22 5.51
C ASP A 208 -11.07 -10.47 6.60
N GLU A 209 -10.22 -11.16 7.37
CA GLU A 209 -9.26 -10.55 8.30
C GLU A 209 -8.24 -9.68 7.55
N GLY A 210 -7.71 -10.17 6.43
CA GLY A 210 -6.81 -9.41 5.58
C GLY A 210 -7.50 -8.19 4.95
N CYS A 211 -8.76 -8.33 4.52
CA CYS A 211 -9.55 -7.20 4.04
C CYS A 211 -9.75 -6.12 5.12
N ALA A 212 -9.95 -6.50 6.39
CA ALA A 212 -10.05 -5.54 7.49
C ALA A 212 -8.74 -4.77 7.71
N ALA A 213 -7.59 -5.44 7.57
CA ALA A 213 -6.28 -4.79 7.63
C ALA A 213 -6.08 -3.80 6.45
N LEU A 214 -6.45 -4.21 5.23
CA LEU A 214 -6.41 -3.33 4.04
C LEU A 214 -7.32 -2.12 4.20
N ALA A 215 -8.55 -2.30 4.70
CA ALA A 215 -9.46 -1.20 4.99
C ALA A 215 -8.84 -0.19 5.97
N SER A 216 -8.20 -0.67 7.03
CA SER A 216 -7.48 0.17 7.99
C SER A 216 -6.32 0.95 7.34
N ALA A 217 -5.63 0.36 6.36
CA ALA A 217 -4.59 1.04 5.60
C ALA A 217 -5.16 2.15 4.70
N LEU A 218 -6.27 1.87 4.00
CA LEU A 218 -6.99 2.85 3.18
C LEU A 218 -7.54 4.03 4.01
N ILE A 219 -7.84 3.80 5.29
CA ILE A 219 -8.28 4.85 6.22
C ILE A 219 -7.08 5.71 6.70
N SER A 220 -5.98 5.06 7.08
CA SER A 220 -4.87 5.71 7.80
C SER A 220 -3.85 6.44 6.94
N ASN A 221 -3.60 6.00 5.70
CA ASN A 221 -2.71 6.71 4.77
C ASN A 221 -3.24 6.61 3.32
N PRO A 222 -4.23 7.43 2.95
CA PRO A 222 -4.98 7.23 1.72
C PRO A 222 -4.26 7.71 0.44
N SER A 223 -2.97 8.09 0.51
CA SER A 223 -2.37 8.97 -0.50
C SER A 223 -1.51 8.28 -1.57
N HIS A 224 -0.99 7.06 -1.38
CA HIS A 224 -0.10 6.42 -2.36
C HIS A 224 -0.68 5.20 -3.10
N LEU A 225 -1.39 4.29 -2.41
CA LEU A 225 -2.01 3.14 -3.05
C LEU A 225 -3.10 3.57 -4.04
N ARG A 226 -3.01 3.08 -5.28
CA ARG A 226 -3.92 3.36 -6.41
C ARG A 226 -4.52 2.09 -6.98
N GLU A 227 -3.81 0.98 -6.92
CA GLU A 227 -4.23 -0.26 -7.55
C GLU A 227 -4.16 -1.41 -6.54
N LEU A 228 -5.27 -2.12 -6.38
CA LEU A 228 -5.38 -3.25 -5.46
C LEU A 228 -5.95 -4.45 -6.20
N ALA A 229 -5.11 -5.46 -6.40
CA ALA A 229 -5.51 -6.72 -7.02
C ALA A 229 -5.65 -7.79 -5.94
N LEU A 230 -6.88 -8.30 -5.76
CA LEU A 230 -7.26 -9.29 -4.75
C LEU A 230 -7.87 -10.54 -5.38
N SER A 231 -7.72 -10.71 -6.69
CA SER A 231 -8.41 -11.73 -7.48
C SER A 231 -8.04 -13.14 -7.00
N GLN A 232 -8.96 -14.09 -7.16
CA GLN A 232 -8.81 -15.49 -6.75
C GLN A 232 -8.63 -15.75 -5.24
N ASN A 233 -8.83 -14.75 -4.37
CA ASN A 233 -8.93 -14.97 -2.93
C ASN A 233 -10.37 -15.26 -2.50
N LYS A 234 -10.60 -16.14 -1.52
CA LYS A 234 -11.95 -16.49 -1.05
C LYS A 234 -12.48 -15.45 -0.04
N LEU A 235 -12.66 -14.22 -0.49
CA LEU A 235 -13.06 -13.10 0.36
C LEU A 235 -14.52 -13.20 0.82
N GLY A 236 -15.41 -13.64 -0.08
CA GLY A 236 -16.85 -13.60 0.14
C GLY A 236 -17.40 -12.19 0.36
N ASP A 237 -18.67 -12.09 0.73
CA ASP A 237 -19.32 -10.79 0.99
C ASP A 237 -18.78 -10.12 2.25
N SER A 238 -18.40 -10.90 3.28
CA SER A 238 -17.80 -10.37 4.50
C SER A 238 -16.48 -9.64 4.23
N GLY A 239 -15.58 -10.23 3.44
CA GLY A 239 -14.32 -9.59 3.05
C GLY A 239 -14.53 -8.32 2.23
N VAL A 240 -15.48 -8.33 1.29
CA VAL A 240 -15.83 -7.14 0.50
C VAL A 240 -16.45 -6.05 1.36
N MET A 241 -17.31 -6.40 2.32
CA MET A 241 -17.91 -5.46 3.27
C MET A 241 -16.83 -4.78 4.13
N ARG A 242 -15.87 -5.55 4.64
CA ARG A 242 -14.72 -4.98 5.37
C ARG A 242 -13.92 -4.02 4.50
N LEU A 243 -13.57 -4.42 3.29
CA LEU A 243 -12.80 -3.57 2.36
C LEU A 243 -13.57 -2.29 1.99
N SER A 244 -14.88 -2.39 1.79
CA SER A 244 -15.76 -1.27 1.42
C SER A 244 -15.74 -0.15 2.46
N SER A 245 -15.64 -0.48 3.75
CA SER A 245 -15.50 0.54 4.82
C SER A 245 -14.25 1.42 4.66
N GLY A 246 -13.18 0.91 4.04
CA GLY A 246 -11.99 1.70 3.70
C GLY A 246 -12.17 2.56 2.46
N LEU A 247 -12.97 2.10 1.49
CA LEU A 247 -13.30 2.83 0.26
C LEU A 247 -14.25 4.00 0.50
N GLU A 248 -15.12 3.89 1.53
CA GLU A 248 -16.00 4.96 2.00
C GLU A 248 -15.24 6.21 2.48
N ASN A 249 -13.97 6.07 2.87
CA ASN A 249 -13.16 7.21 3.30
C ASN A 249 -13.01 8.21 2.13
N PRO A 250 -13.47 9.46 2.27
CA PRO A 250 -13.41 10.47 1.20
C PRO A 250 -11.98 10.84 0.80
N LEU A 251 -10.98 10.51 1.63
CA LEU A 251 -9.59 10.71 1.27
C LEU A 251 -9.01 9.57 0.44
N CYS A 252 -9.64 8.39 0.42
CA CYS A 252 -9.19 7.20 -0.31
C CYS A 252 -9.09 7.48 -1.81
N LYS A 253 -7.92 7.23 -2.40
CA LYS A 253 -7.63 7.51 -3.82
C LYS A 253 -7.48 6.26 -4.66
N LEU A 254 -8.05 5.12 -4.24
CA LEU A 254 -7.94 3.88 -5.01
C LEU A 254 -8.63 4.04 -6.38
N GLU A 255 -7.90 3.76 -7.45
CA GLU A 255 -8.32 3.91 -8.85
C GLU A 255 -8.70 2.56 -9.47
N ILE A 256 -8.00 1.48 -9.11
CA ILE A 256 -8.21 0.14 -9.66
C ILE A 256 -8.45 -0.86 -8.52
N LEU A 257 -9.55 -1.60 -8.63
CA LEU A 257 -9.90 -2.69 -7.71
C LEU A 257 -10.27 -3.95 -8.48
N ARG A 258 -9.48 -5.02 -8.32
CA ARG A 258 -9.74 -6.31 -8.97
C ARG A 258 -10.17 -7.36 -7.95
N LEU A 259 -11.41 -7.80 -8.05
CA LEU A 259 -12.07 -8.79 -7.19
C LEU A 259 -12.54 -10.02 -8.01
N CYS A 260 -11.85 -10.34 -9.10
CA CYS A 260 -12.24 -11.45 -9.96
C CYS A 260 -12.17 -12.79 -9.20
N LYS A 261 -13.24 -13.58 -9.27
CA LYS A 261 -13.35 -14.91 -8.62
C LYS A 261 -13.09 -14.83 -7.10
N CYS A 262 -13.71 -13.85 -6.42
CA CYS A 262 -13.57 -13.64 -4.97
C CYS A 262 -14.71 -14.23 -4.13
N GLY A 263 -15.72 -14.83 -4.77
CA GLY A 263 -16.90 -15.38 -4.08
C GLY A 263 -17.93 -14.31 -3.71
N VAL A 264 -17.93 -13.17 -4.41
CA VAL A 264 -18.84 -12.05 -4.17
C VAL A 264 -20.25 -12.40 -4.67
N THR A 265 -21.27 -12.00 -3.92
CA THR A 265 -22.68 -12.08 -4.29
C THR A 265 -23.30 -10.68 -4.36
N ASP A 266 -24.62 -10.60 -4.38
CA ASP A 266 -25.34 -9.35 -4.32
C ASP A 266 -25.16 -8.58 -3.00
N GLU A 267 -24.92 -9.25 -1.88
CA GLU A 267 -24.63 -8.59 -0.60
C GLU A 267 -23.31 -7.80 -0.65
N GLY A 268 -22.26 -8.39 -1.21
CA GLY A 268 -20.99 -7.70 -1.44
C GLY A 268 -21.12 -6.55 -2.45
N CYS A 269 -21.96 -6.71 -3.49
CA CYS A 269 -22.31 -5.60 -4.38
C CYS A 269 -22.99 -4.44 -3.67
N ALA A 270 -23.86 -4.72 -2.69
CA ALA A 270 -24.50 -3.67 -1.89
C ALA A 270 -23.47 -2.86 -1.10
N ALA A 271 -22.49 -3.53 -0.48
CA ALA A 271 -21.40 -2.86 0.23
C ALA A 271 -20.54 -2.00 -0.71
N LEU A 272 -20.16 -2.52 -1.89
CA LEU A 272 -19.40 -1.76 -2.89
C LEU A 272 -20.19 -0.56 -3.41
N ALA A 273 -21.49 -0.72 -3.70
CA ALA A 273 -22.35 0.37 -4.14
C ALA A 273 -22.44 1.48 -3.08
N SER A 274 -22.60 1.12 -1.80
CA SER A 274 -22.57 2.07 -0.68
C SER A 274 -21.25 2.86 -0.61
N ALA A 275 -20.12 2.17 -0.79
CA ALA A 275 -18.81 2.80 -0.80
C ALA A 275 -18.62 3.76 -1.98
N LEU A 276 -18.99 3.34 -3.18
CA LEU A 276 -18.92 4.16 -4.39
C LEU A 276 -19.84 5.38 -4.31
N ARG A 277 -20.99 5.25 -3.66
CA ARG A 277 -21.89 6.39 -3.41
C ARG A 277 -21.26 7.42 -2.47
N SER A 278 -20.57 6.94 -1.44
CA SER A 278 -19.93 7.77 -0.42
C SER A 278 -18.67 8.46 -0.96
N ASN A 279 -17.96 7.81 -1.89
CA ASN A 279 -16.76 8.32 -2.51
C ASN A 279 -16.73 8.07 -4.05
N PRO A 280 -17.56 8.81 -4.83
CA PRO A 280 -17.80 8.50 -6.25
C PRO A 280 -16.67 8.89 -7.20
N SER A 281 -15.68 9.65 -6.73
CA SER A 281 -14.78 10.41 -7.60
C SER A 281 -13.47 9.70 -8.00
N HIS A 282 -13.14 8.57 -7.37
CA HIS A 282 -11.80 7.98 -7.47
C HIS A 282 -11.72 6.67 -8.27
N LEU A 283 -12.62 5.71 -8.07
CA LEU A 283 -12.51 4.40 -8.72
C LEU A 283 -12.79 4.49 -10.23
N ARG A 284 -11.86 3.99 -11.04
CA ARG A 284 -11.86 4.00 -12.51
C ARG A 284 -12.01 2.61 -13.11
N ASP A 285 -11.46 1.60 -12.46
CA ASP A 285 -11.48 0.22 -12.93
C ASP A 285 -11.95 -0.70 -11.80
N LEU A 286 -13.04 -1.42 -12.07
CA LEU A 286 -13.62 -2.41 -11.17
C LEU A 286 -13.83 -3.72 -11.92
N ASP A 287 -13.08 -4.75 -11.54
CA ASP A 287 -13.28 -6.10 -12.05
C ASP A 287 -13.97 -6.98 -11.00
N LEU A 288 -15.22 -7.36 -11.27
CA LEU A 288 -16.02 -8.29 -10.47
C LEU A 288 -16.25 -9.61 -11.20
N SER A 289 -15.52 -9.90 -12.27
CA SER A 289 -15.71 -11.09 -13.10
C SER A 289 -15.64 -12.39 -12.28
N ARG A 290 -16.34 -13.43 -12.74
CA ARG A 290 -16.39 -14.78 -12.15
C ARG A 290 -16.89 -14.81 -10.70
N ASN A 291 -17.71 -13.84 -10.30
CA ASN A 291 -18.48 -13.85 -9.05
C ASN A 291 -19.95 -14.24 -9.31
N ASN A 292 -20.78 -14.33 -8.28
CA ASN A 292 -22.18 -14.76 -8.42
C ASN A 292 -23.15 -13.61 -8.09
N LEU A 293 -22.96 -12.47 -8.75
CA LEU A 293 -23.69 -11.23 -8.46
C LEU A 293 -25.17 -11.31 -8.84
N LYS A 294 -25.46 -12.06 -9.91
CA LYS A 294 -26.79 -12.14 -10.56
C LYS A 294 -27.32 -10.75 -10.95
N ASP A 295 -28.59 -10.68 -11.36
CA ASP A 295 -29.20 -9.43 -11.81
C ASP A 295 -29.36 -8.41 -10.67
N PHE A 296 -29.61 -8.87 -9.44
CA PHE A 296 -29.80 -7.96 -8.31
C PHE A 296 -28.50 -7.24 -7.92
N GLY A 297 -27.38 -7.96 -7.82
CA GLY A 297 -26.07 -7.35 -7.57
C GLY A 297 -25.67 -6.33 -8.64
N VAL A 298 -25.94 -6.63 -9.91
CA VAL A 298 -25.69 -5.70 -11.01
C VAL A 298 -26.60 -4.47 -10.94
N LYS A 299 -27.89 -4.63 -10.62
CA LYS A 299 -28.83 -3.51 -10.45
C LYS A 299 -28.34 -2.51 -9.38
N LEU A 300 -27.65 -2.96 -8.34
CA LEU A 300 -27.04 -2.10 -7.32
C LEU A 300 -25.88 -1.27 -7.91
N ILE A 301 -24.98 -1.88 -8.67
CA ILE A 301 -23.90 -1.17 -9.37
C ILE A 301 -24.46 -0.19 -10.42
N CYS A 302 -25.53 -0.56 -11.12
CA CYS A 302 -26.21 0.31 -12.08
C CYS A 302 -26.76 1.59 -11.43
N ALA A 303 -27.18 1.53 -10.16
CA ALA A 303 -27.62 2.73 -9.44
C ALA A 303 -26.47 3.73 -9.27
N GLU A 304 -25.24 3.25 -9.07
CA GLU A 304 -24.05 4.10 -9.01
C GLU A 304 -23.63 4.60 -10.39
N LEU A 305 -23.73 3.80 -11.46
CA LEU A 305 -23.44 4.27 -12.83
C LEU A 305 -24.36 5.42 -13.27
N LYS A 306 -25.58 5.48 -12.72
CA LYS A 306 -26.52 6.60 -12.93
C LYS A 306 -26.12 7.87 -12.19
N ASN A 307 -25.24 7.79 -11.19
CA ASN A 307 -24.74 8.95 -10.47
C ASN A 307 -23.81 9.78 -11.38
N PRO A 308 -24.09 11.08 -11.60
CA PRO A 308 -23.26 11.95 -12.46
C PRO A 308 -21.81 12.08 -11.98
N ASP A 309 -21.57 11.88 -10.68
CA ASP A 309 -20.24 11.96 -10.11
C ASP A 309 -19.43 10.66 -10.26
N CYS A 310 -20.09 9.55 -10.63
CA CYS A 310 -19.42 8.26 -10.83
C CYS A 310 -18.37 8.36 -11.92
N LYS A 311 -17.14 7.98 -11.59
CA LYS A 311 -15.98 8.07 -12.49
C LYS A 311 -15.52 6.75 -13.09
N LEU A 312 -16.29 5.67 -12.91
CA LEU A 312 -15.92 4.36 -13.40
C LEU A 312 -15.80 4.34 -14.93
N GLU A 313 -14.67 3.86 -15.43
CA GLU A 313 -14.29 3.82 -16.86
C GLU A 313 -14.26 2.39 -17.39
N ILE A 314 -13.89 1.43 -16.54
CA ILE A 314 -13.79 0.01 -16.87
C ILE A 314 -14.59 -0.80 -15.85
N LEU A 315 -15.48 -1.65 -16.36
CA LEU A 315 -16.30 -2.56 -15.53
C LEU A 315 -16.23 -3.98 -16.08
N GLY A 316 -15.60 -4.87 -15.32
CA GLY A 316 -15.53 -6.30 -15.58
C GLY A 316 -16.66 -7.06 -14.91
N LEU A 317 -17.54 -7.68 -15.70
CA LEU A 317 -18.69 -8.46 -15.23
C LEU A 317 -18.78 -9.82 -15.94
N SER A 318 -17.66 -10.34 -16.44
CA SER A 318 -17.62 -11.61 -17.16
C SER A 318 -18.03 -12.76 -16.24
N ARG A 319 -18.93 -13.65 -16.69
CA ARG A 319 -19.38 -14.83 -15.92
C ARG A 319 -19.89 -14.47 -14.51
N CYS A 320 -20.77 -13.48 -14.40
CA CYS A 320 -21.35 -13.01 -13.13
C CYS A 320 -22.75 -13.58 -12.82
N GLY A 321 -23.28 -14.47 -13.68
CA GLY A 321 -24.64 -14.99 -13.56
C GLY A 321 -25.71 -14.01 -14.00
N ILE A 322 -25.34 -13.05 -14.86
CA ILE A 322 -26.23 -11.99 -15.36
C ILE A 322 -27.15 -12.57 -16.44
N THR A 323 -28.43 -12.21 -16.36
CA THR A 323 -29.45 -12.54 -17.36
C THR A 323 -29.81 -11.30 -18.18
N ILE A 324 -30.82 -11.43 -19.04
CA ILE A 324 -31.35 -10.31 -19.82
C ILE A 324 -31.84 -9.15 -18.94
N GLU A 325 -32.32 -9.42 -17.73
CA GLU A 325 -32.81 -8.36 -16.83
C GLU A 325 -31.68 -7.48 -16.31
N GLY A 326 -30.58 -8.06 -15.83
CA GLY A 326 -29.41 -7.31 -15.38
C GLY A 326 -28.76 -6.56 -16.54
N CYS A 327 -28.74 -7.17 -17.73
CA CYS A 327 -28.30 -6.54 -18.97
C CYS A 327 -29.14 -5.30 -19.32
N ALA A 328 -30.48 -5.40 -19.24
CA ALA A 328 -31.38 -4.27 -19.48
C ALA A 328 -31.17 -3.14 -18.46
N ALA A 329 -30.91 -3.47 -17.20
CA ALA A 329 -30.58 -2.49 -16.17
C ALA A 329 -29.28 -1.74 -16.47
N LEU A 330 -28.24 -2.45 -16.93
CA LEU A 330 -26.98 -1.85 -17.39
C LEU A 330 -27.21 -0.92 -18.58
N ALA A 331 -27.94 -1.39 -19.59
CA ALA A 331 -28.22 -0.58 -20.78
C ALA A 331 -28.97 0.71 -20.40
N SER A 332 -30.00 0.59 -19.55
CA SER A 332 -30.73 1.75 -19.01
C SER A 332 -29.82 2.71 -18.23
N ALA A 333 -28.90 2.20 -17.41
CA ALA A 333 -27.97 3.04 -16.65
C ALA A 333 -27.05 3.86 -17.56
N LEU A 334 -26.50 3.25 -18.61
CA LEU A 334 -25.64 3.91 -19.59
C LEU A 334 -26.38 4.92 -20.48
N ILE A 335 -27.68 4.73 -20.73
CA ILE A 335 -28.52 5.71 -21.42
C ILE A 335 -28.82 6.91 -20.50
N SER A 336 -29.14 6.64 -19.23
CA SER A 336 -29.62 7.66 -18.28
C SER A 336 -28.54 8.68 -17.91
N ASN A 337 -27.29 8.23 -17.84
CA ASN A 337 -26.15 9.06 -17.61
C ASN A 337 -25.10 8.64 -18.64
N PRO A 338 -24.59 9.55 -19.50
CA PRO A 338 -23.45 9.27 -20.36
C PRO A 338 -22.20 9.13 -19.48
N SER A 339 -22.16 7.98 -18.82
CA SER A 339 -21.23 7.59 -17.80
C SER A 339 -19.81 7.74 -18.34
N HIS A 340 -18.85 7.81 -17.43
CA HIS A 340 -17.44 7.74 -17.81
C HIS A 340 -17.04 6.35 -18.36
N LEU A 341 -17.97 5.38 -18.39
CA LEU A 341 -17.70 4.01 -18.77
C LEU A 341 -17.32 3.91 -20.25
N ARG A 342 -16.10 3.48 -20.49
CA ARG A 342 -15.50 3.24 -21.81
C ARG A 342 -15.41 1.76 -22.13
N GLN A 343 -15.26 0.90 -21.12
CA GLN A 343 -15.11 -0.54 -21.33
C GLN A 343 -16.05 -1.32 -20.42
N LEU A 344 -16.79 -2.26 -21.02
CA LEU A 344 -17.70 -3.14 -20.32
C LEU A 344 -17.50 -4.58 -20.83
N ASP A 345 -17.15 -5.49 -19.93
CA ASP A 345 -17.08 -6.92 -20.23
C ASP A 345 -18.25 -7.68 -19.60
N LEU A 346 -19.12 -8.22 -20.45
CA LEU A 346 -20.25 -9.07 -20.11
C LEU A 346 -20.12 -10.49 -20.67
N THR A 347 -18.93 -10.88 -21.14
CA THR A 347 -18.70 -12.20 -21.71
C THR A 347 -19.09 -13.31 -20.74
N ARG A 348 -19.46 -14.48 -21.27
CA ARG A 348 -19.79 -15.67 -20.46
C ARG A 348 -20.96 -15.47 -19.48
N ASN A 349 -21.79 -14.45 -19.67
CA ASN A 349 -23.13 -14.35 -19.10
C ASN A 349 -24.17 -14.95 -20.07
N ARG A 350 -25.29 -15.46 -19.55
CA ARG A 350 -26.30 -16.18 -20.36
C ARG A 350 -27.29 -15.18 -20.97
N LEU A 351 -26.79 -14.29 -21.83
CA LEU A 351 -27.57 -13.16 -22.36
C LEU A 351 -28.38 -13.50 -23.62
N GLY A 352 -27.93 -14.47 -24.43
CA GLY A 352 -28.54 -14.79 -25.73
C GLY A 352 -28.46 -13.63 -26.73
N ASP A 353 -29.11 -13.77 -27.90
CA ASP A 353 -29.11 -12.73 -28.93
C ASP A 353 -29.84 -11.45 -28.49
N SER A 354 -30.91 -11.59 -27.69
CA SER A 354 -31.66 -10.46 -27.14
C SER A 354 -30.80 -9.53 -26.25
N GLY A 355 -29.72 -10.05 -25.65
CA GLY A 355 -28.78 -9.24 -24.89
C GLY A 355 -28.03 -8.22 -25.74
N CYS A 356 -27.70 -8.58 -26.99
CA CYS A 356 -27.04 -7.67 -27.92
C CYS A 356 -27.99 -6.57 -28.41
N GLU A 357 -29.27 -6.90 -28.61
CA GLU A 357 -30.29 -5.95 -29.05
C GLU A 357 -30.47 -4.79 -28.05
N LEU A 358 -30.36 -5.05 -26.75
CA LEU A 358 -30.48 -4.00 -25.71
C LEU A 358 -29.41 -2.89 -25.82
N PHE A 359 -28.23 -3.21 -26.34
CA PHE A 359 -27.15 -2.25 -26.54
C PHE A 359 -27.20 -1.55 -27.90
N THR A 360 -28.11 -1.94 -28.81
CA THR A 360 -28.29 -1.23 -30.08
C THR A 360 -28.87 0.17 -29.86
N ALA A 361 -29.86 0.31 -28.99
CA ALA A 361 -30.44 1.60 -28.61
C ALA A 361 -29.43 2.55 -27.93
N LEU A 362 -28.33 2.01 -27.38
CA LEU A 362 -27.24 2.80 -26.82
C LEU A 362 -26.40 3.49 -27.90
N LEU A 363 -26.25 2.87 -29.08
CA LEU A 363 -25.50 3.44 -30.20
C LEU A 363 -26.19 4.66 -30.81
N ASP A 364 -27.52 4.73 -30.70
CA ASP A 364 -28.32 5.86 -31.17
C ASP A 364 -28.32 7.05 -30.19
N SER A 365 -27.74 6.88 -28.99
CA SER A 365 -27.66 7.96 -28.00
C SER A 365 -26.54 8.96 -28.35
N PRO A 366 -26.83 10.27 -28.41
CA PRO A 366 -25.84 11.29 -28.78
C PRO A 366 -24.72 11.48 -27.75
N HIS A 367 -24.84 10.85 -26.57
CA HIS A 367 -23.87 10.94 -25.48
C HIS A 367 -23.18 9.60 -25.17
N TYR A 368 -23.27 8.63 -26.09
CA TYR A 368 -22.58 7.34 -25.98
C TYR A 368 -21.05 7.51 -25.92
N LYS A 369 -20.42 6.99 -24.86
CA LYS A 369 -18.96 7.03 -24.64
C LYS A 369 -18.30 5.66 -24.56
N LEU A 370 -19.08 4.57 -24.60
CA LEU A 370 -18.54 3.22 -24.49
C LEU A 370 -17.70 2.92 -25.75
N GLU A 371 -16.42 2.66 -25.55
CA GLU A 371 -15.45 2.40 -26.62
C GLU A 371 -15.41 0.90 -26.95
N THR A 372 -15.54 0.06 -25.92
CA THR A 372 -15.45 -1.39 -26.04
C THR A 372 -16.54 -2.08 -25.23
N LEU A 373 -17.28 -2.97 -25.88
CA LEU A 373 -18.28 -3.85 -25.27
C LEU A 373 -17.95 -5.30 -25.62
N HIS A 374 -17.58 -6.10 -24.62
CA HIS A 374 -17.36 -7.53 -24.82
C HIS A 374 -18.61 -8.32 -24.41
N ILE A 375 -19.28 -8.93 -25.38
CA ILE A 375 -20.41 -9.86 -25.17
C ILE A 375 -20.10 -11.12 -25.97
N TYR A 376 -20.26 -12.30 -25.37
CA TYR A 376 -20.04 -13.55 -26.08
C TYR A 376 -21.29 -13.90 -26.92
N ARG A 377 -21.11 -14.06 -28.23
CA ARG A 377 -22.16 -14.54 -29.14
C ARG A 377 -21.99 -16.05 -29.30
N TYR A 378 -22.96 -16.87 -28.89
CA TYR A 378 -22.93 -18.28 -29.28
C TYR A 378 -23.11 -18.35 -30.81
N PRO A 379 -22.33 -19.18 -31.53
CA PRO A 379 -22.53 -19.37 -32.96
C PRO A 379 -23.92 -19.96 -33.20
N MET A 380 -24.72 -19.26 -34.02
CA MET A 380 -26.07 -19.64 -34.42
C MET A 380 -26.09 -21.01 -35.10
N THR A 381 -27.01 -21.89 -34.71
CA THR A 381 -27.59 -22.85 -35.65
C THR A 381 -28.42 -22.05 -36.65
N PHE A 382 -27.94 -21.95 -37.89
CA PHE A 382 -28.60 -21.22 -38.97
C PHE A 382 -30.02 -21.76 -39.24
N SER A 383 -31.04 -20.97 -38.93
CA SER A 383 -32.30 -20.96 -39.69
C SER A 383 -32.77 -19.53 -39.93
N SER A 384 -32.22 -18.97 -41.02
CA SER A 384 -32.85 -18.03 -41.97
C SER A 384 -33.68 -16.87 -41.43
N PHE A 385 -33.13 -15.64 -41.38
CA PHE A 385 -33.80 -14.36 -41.73
C PHE A 385 -32.73 -13.29 -42.09
N PRO A 386 -33.06 -12.25 -42.87
CA PRO A 386 -32.11 -11.48 -43.67
C PRO A 386 -31.33 -10.46 -42.83
N GLY A 387 -30.03 -10.37 -43.09
CA GLY A 387 -29.12 -9.51 -42.35
C GLY A 387 -29.34 -8.00 -42.56
N PRO A 388 -28.84 -7.16 -41.64
CA PRO A 388 -28.93 -5.71 -41.77
C PRO A 388 -28.05 -5.23 -42.94
N LYS A 389 -28.65 -4.50 -43.88
CA LYS A 389 -27.94 -3.72 -44.88
C LYS A 389 -27.33 -2.50 -44.20
N PHE A 390 -26.02 -2.51 -43.99
CA PHE A 390 -25.27 -1.30 -43.64
C PHE A 390 -25.25 -0.36 -44.86
N PRO A 391 -25.69 0.91 -44.75
CA PRO A 391 -25.42 1.89 -45.79
C PRO A 391 -23.95 2.34 -45.67
N HIS A 392 -23.15 1.96 -46.66
CA HIS A 392 -21.85 2.57 -46.92
C HIS A 392 -22.01 4.08 -47.10
N ARG A 393 -21.32 4.90 -46.28
CA ARG A 393 -20.63 6.14 -46.70
C ARG A 393 -19.85 6.83 -45.55
N TYR A 394 -18.54 6.95 -45.79
CA TYR A 394 -17.55 7.93 -45.27
C TYR A 394 -16.90 7.73 -43.87
N PRO A 395 -15.63 8.19 -43.69
CA PRO A 395 -14.54 7.28 -43.33
C PRO A 395 -13.79 7.60 -42.02
N HIS A 396 -12.95 6.64 -41.62
CA HIS A 396 -11.92 6.69 -40.57
C HIS A 396 -12.39 6.78 -39.11
N ARG A 397 -12.64 5.61 -38.53
CA ARG A 397 -12.01 5.17 -37.26
C ARG A 397 -12.07 3.64 -37.22
N ARG A 398 -10.91 2.99 -37.08
CA ARG A 398 -10.81 1.54 -36.91
C ARG A 398 -11.44 1.20 -35.56
N HIS A 399 -12.61 0.57 -35.57
CA HIS A 399 -13.17 -0.12 -34.42
C HIS A 399 -12.95 -1.62 -34.63
N THR A 400 -12.16 -2.25 -33.78
CA THR A 400 -12.03 -3.70 -33.69
C THR A 400 -13.13 -4.24 -32.79
N LEU A 401 -14.23 -4.69 -33.39
CA LEU A 401 -15.06 -5.75 -32.83
C LEU A 401 -14.21 -7.02 -32.92
N THR A 402 -13.57 -7.44 -31.83
CA THR A 402 -12.97 -8.78 -31.76
C THR A 402 -14.06 -9.77 -31.39
N GLU A 403 -14.37 -10.66 -32.33
CA GLU A 403 -15.36 -11.74 -32.26
C GLU A 403 -15.07 -12.77 -31.16
#